data_AF-A0A240E0X4-F1
#
_entry.id   AF-A0A240E0X4-F1
#
_cell.length_a   1.000
_cell.length_b   1.000
_cell.length_c   1.000
_cell.angle_alpha   90.00
_cell.angle_beta   90.00
_cell.angle_gamma   90.00
#
_symmetry.space_group_name_H-M   'P 1'
#
loop_
_entity.id
_entity.type
_entity.pdbx_description
1 polymer ?
#
loop_
_entity_poly.entity_id
_entity_poly.type
_entity_poly.pdbx_seq_one_letter_code
_entity_poly.pdbx_strand_id
1 'polypeptide(L)'
;MIDLGVSKLALIAVVALVVVGPERLPKVARMAGNLLGRAQRYMNEVKSEVTRQMEVEEFKKMREESTAVLKEVENSIQSTVNEANIHLSDQADTLGYDYTKPALDEKEVLRKSKRQGRNSWGVRRAARPIWFKHSTGMRTRVQSGAARMKRFHHSANK
;
A
#
# COMPACT_ATOMS: atom_id res chain seq x y z
N MET A 1 23.80 -14.85 -21.59
CA MET A 1 22.60 -14.37 -22.31
C MET A 1 21.41 -15.18 -21.82
N ILE A 2 20.68 -14.64 -20.85
CA ILE A 2 19.38 -15.19 -20.46
C ILE A 2 18.38 -14.52 -21.39
N ASP A 3 18.07 -15.19 -22.49
CA ASP A 3 17.16 -14.70 -23.50
C ASP A 3 15.72 -14.84 -22.97
N LEU A 4 15.27 -13.87 -22.16
CA LEU A 4 13.96 -13.82 -21.50
C LEU A 4 12.93 -13.16 -22.42
N GLY A 5 12.53 -13.86 -23.47
CA GLY A 5 11.41 -13.43 -24.31
C GLY A 5 10.04 -13.59 -23.63
N VAL A 6 9.02 -12.92 -24.17
CA VAL A 6 7.60 -12.97 -23.74
C VAL A 6 7.14 -14.41 -23.52
N SER A 7 7.46 -15.27 -24.50
CA SER A 7 7.04 -16.66 -24.55
C SER A 7 7.58 -17.48 -23.38
N LYS A 8 8.84 -17.26 -22.98
CA LYS A 8 9.47 -17.97 -21.86
C LYS A 8 8.90 -17.48 -20.52
N LEU A 9 8.63 -16.18 -20.36
CA LEU A 9 7.94 -15.65 -19.18
C LEU A 9 6.50 -16.18 -19.07
N ALA A 10 5.77 -16.22 -20.19
CA ALA A 10 4.43 -16.79 -20.23
C ALA A 10 4.44 -18.28 -19.84
N LEU A 11 5.41 -19.06 -20.34
CA LEU A 11 5.56 -20.47 -19.98
C LEU A 11 5.83 -20.65 -18.48
N ILE A 12 6.72 -19.84 -17.89
CA ILE A 12 6.98 -19.86 -16.45
C ILE A 12 5.72 -19.50 -15.66
N ALA A 13 4.96 -18.50 -16.11
CA ALA A 13 3.70 -18.11 -15.46
C ALA A 13 2.66 -19.24 -15.49
N VAL A 14 2.55 -19.95 -16.61
CA VAL A 14 1.67 -21.13 -16.75
C VAL A 14 2.13 -22.25 -15.81
N VAL A 15 3.43 -22.59 -15.79
CA VAL A 15 3.96 -23.60 -14.87
C VAL A 15 3.71 -23.21 -13.41
N ALA A 16 3.90 -21.93 -13.06
CA ALA A 16 3.63 -21.43 -11.72
C ALA A 16 2.14 -21.56 -11.36
N LEU A 17 1.22 -21.27 -12.28
CA LEU A 17 -0.22 -21.46 -12.06
C LEU A 17 -0.58 -22.93 -11.81
N VAL A 18 0.03 -23.86 -12.54
CA VAL A 18 -0.23 -25.30 -12.36
C VAL A 18 0.32 -25.83 -11.04
N VAL A 19 1.57 -25.48 -10.71
CA VAL A 19 2.28 -26.03 -9.54
C VAL A 19 1.79 -25.39 -8.24
N VAL A 20 1.67 -24.06 -8.21
CA VAL A 20 1.28 -23.31 -7.01
C VAL A 20 -0.24 -23.26 -6.86
N GLY A 21 -0.96 -23.25 -7.99
CA GLY A 21 -2.40 -23.05 -8.06
C GLY A 21 -2.77 -21.55 -8.14
N PRO A 22 -3.82 -21.20 -8.92
CA PRO A 22 -4.25 -19.81 -9.12
C PRO A 22 -4.68 -19.11 -7.83
N GLU A 23 -5.20 -19.85 -6.86
CA GLU A 23 -5.65 -19.31 -5.57
C GLU A 23 -4.50 -18.88 -4.65
N ARG A 24 -3.31 -19.49 -4.81
CA ARG A 24 -2.17 -19.32 -3.91
C ARG A 24 -1.10 -18.40 -4.49
N LEU A 25 -0.99 -18.32 -5.82
CA LEU A 25 -0.09 -17.42 -6.54
C LEU A 25 -0.18 -15.94 -6.07
N PRO A 26 -1.36 -15.32 -5.92
CA PRO A 26 -1.46 -13.92 -5.47
C PRO A 26 -0.93 -13.73 -4.04
N LYS A 27 -1.03 -14.75 -3.18
CA LYS A 27 -0.47 -14.71 -1.83
C LYS A 27 1.06 -14.74 -1.86
N VAL A 28 1.65 -15.60 -2.70
CA VAL A 28 3.10 -15.70 -2.88
C VAL A 28 3.67 -14.43 -3.53
N ALA A 29 3.02 -13.91 -4.58
CA ALA A 29 3.42 -12.66 -5.24
C ALA A 29 3.44 -11.48 -4.26
N ARG A 30 2.41 -11.35 -3.40
CA ARG A 30 2.39 -10.34 -2.34
C ARG A 30 3.52 -10.52 -1.32
N MET A 31 3.84 -11.76 -0.96
CA MET A 31 4.91 -12.03 0.00
C MET A 31 6.28 -11.71 -0.59
N ALA A 32 6.55 -12.16 -1.82
CA ALA A 32 7.76 -11.85 -2.56
C ALA A 32 7.92 -10.34 -2.76
N GLY A 33 6.85 -9.65 -3.18
CA GLY A 33 6.87 -8.20 -3.36
C GLY A 33 7.14 -7.44 -2.05
N ASN A 34 6.59 -7.89 -0.93
CA ASN A 34 6.85 -7.26 0.37
C ASN A 34 8.27 -7.50 0.89
N LEU A 35 8.91 -8.62 0.51
CA LEU A 35 10.31 -8.89 0.83
C LEU A 35 11.25 -8.08 -0.07
N LEU A 36 11.00 -8.07 -1.38
CA LEU A 36 11.76 -7.26 -2.34
C LEU A 36 11.66 -5.77 -2.02
N GLY A 37 10.47 -5.27 -1.68
CA GLY A 37 10.27 -3.87 -1.30
C GLY A 37 11.03 -3.49 -0.03
N ARG A 38 11.23 -4.43 0.91
CA ARG A 38 12.10 -4.21 2.09
C ARG A 38 13.56 -4.22 1.68
N ALA A 39 14.00 -5.22 0.92
CA ALA A 39 15.38 -5.32 0.45
C ALA A 39 15.82 -4.07 -0.33
N GLN A 40 14.95 -3.53 -1.18
CA GLN A 40 15.23 -2.31 -1.93
C GLN A 40 15.42 -1.10 -1.01
N ARG A 41 14.67 -1.00 0.10
CA ARG A 41 14.86 0.07 1.09
C ARG A 41 16.21 -0.06 1.81
N TYR A 42 16.59 -1.26 2.23
CA TYR A 42 17.91 -1.50 2.82
C TYR A 42 19.04 -1.19 1.84
N MET A 43 18.89 -1.56 0.56
CA MET A 43 19.87 -1.25 -0.47
C MET A 43 20.04 0.25 -0.66
N ASN A 44 18.95 1.03 -0.57
CA ASN A 44 19.01 2.48 -0.67
C ASN A 44 19.74 3.12 0.52
N GLU A 45 19.54 2.60 1.73
CA GLU A 45 20.20 3.06 2.95
C GLU A 45 21.71 2.77 2.90
N VAL A 46 22.09 1.52 2.58
CA VAL A 46 23.50 1.12 2.41
C VAL A 46 24.16 1.89 1.27
N LYS A 47 23.47 2.08 0.14
CA LYS A 47 23.97 2.92 -0.96
C LYS A 47 24.25 4.35 -0.50
N SER A 48 23.40 4.93 0.35
CA SER A 48 23.60 6.30 0.86
C SER A 48 24.81 6.43 1.78
N GLU A 49 25.14 5.38 2.53
CA GLU A 49 26.33 5.32 3.40
C GLU A 49 27.61 5.05 2.60
N VAL A 50 27.55 4.14 1.62
CA VAL A 50 28.71 3.68 0.82
C VAL A 50 29.10 4.68 -0.27
N THR A 51 28.14 5.38 -0.89
CA THR A 51 28.43 6.45 -1.88
C THR A 51 29.23 7.60 -1.25
N ARG A 52 29.25 7.69 0.08
CA ARG A 52 30.02 8.69 0.82
C ARG A 52 31.47 8.27 1.08
N GLN A 53 31.82 7.00 0.88
CA GLN A 53 33.11 6.43 1.29
C GLN A 53 33.91 5.74 0.15
N MET A 54 33.30 5.43 -1.00
CA MET A 54 33.99 4.75 -2.12
C MET A 54 34.02 5.61 -3.39
N GLU A 55 35.11 5.48 -4.15
CA GLU A 55 35.42 6.28 -5.34
C GLU A 55 34.38 6.13 -6.46
N VAL A 56 34.02 7.25 -7.06
CA VAL A 56 32.88 7.41 -7.99
C VAL A 56 33.07 6.65 -9.31
N GLU A 57 34.29 6.22 -9.65
CA GLU A 57 34.64 5.64 -10.95
C GLU A 57 34.26 4.15 -11.12
N GLU A 58 34.45 3.31 -10.09
CA GLU A 58 34.08 1.88 -10.17
C GLU A 58 32.55 1.67 -10.16
N PHE A 59 31.83 2.47 -9.35
CA PHE A 59 30.38 2.47 -9.35
C PHE A 59 29.77 2.99 -10.65
N LYS A 60 30.47 3.86 -11.38
CA LYS A 60 30.02 4.38 -12.67
C LYS A 60 30.06 3.30 -13.75
N LYS A 61 31.18 2.56 -13.85
CA LYS A 61 31.30 1.42 -14.77
C LYS A 61 30.26 0.34 -14.50
N MET A 62 30.10 -0.05 -13.23
CA MET A 62 29.13 -1.07 -12.85
C MET A 62 27.69 -0.61 -13.09
N ARG A 63 27.41 0.70 -12.91
CA ARG A 63 26.13 1.30 -13.29
C ARG A 63 25.93 1.32 -14.79
N GLU A 64 26.92 1.70 -15.58
CA GLU A 64 26.79 1.77 -17.04
C GLU A 64 26.48 0.39 -17.61
N GLU A 65 27.21 -0.65 -17.19
CA GLU A 65 26.94 -2.06 -17.56
C GLU A 65 25.55 -2.50 -17.10
N SER A 66 25.18 -2.21 -15.85
CA SER A 66 23.83 -2.54 -15.36
C SER A 66 22.74 -1.77 -16.09
N THR A 67 22.95 -0.50 -16.44
CA THR A 67 21.96 0.32 -17.15
C THR A 67 21.80 -0.12 -18.60
N ALA A 68 22.84 -0.63 -19.25
CA ALA A 68 22.73 -1.22 -20.58
C ALA A 68 21.85 -2.48 -20.54
N VAL A 69 22.10 -3.38 -19.58
CA VAL A 69 21.28 -4.59 -19.38
C VAL A 69 19.85 -4.23 -18.98
N LEU A 70 19.66 -3.23 -18.11
CA LEU A 70 18.34 -2.78 -17.68
C LEU A 70 17.55 -2.14 -18.83
N LYS A 71 18.19 -1.37 -19.72
CA LYS A 71 17.53 -0.80 -20.92
C LYS A 71 17.11 -1.87 -21.91
N GLU A 72 17.93 -2.91 -22.09
CA GLU A 72 17.59 -4.05 -22.94
C GLU A 72 16.38 -4.81 -22.37
N VAL A 73 16.37 -5.02 -21.05
CA VAL A 73 15.24 -5.60 -20.33
C VAL A 73 14.01 -4.68 -20.43
N GLU A 74 14.15 -3.37 -20.24
CA GLU A 74 13.04 -2.40 -20.36
C GLU A 74 12.41 -2.43 -21.75
N ASN A 75 13.22 -2.43 -22.81
CA ASN A 75 12.73 -2.53 -24.19
C ASN A 75 12.01 -3.87 -24.43
N SER A 76 12.53 -4.98 -23.89
CA SER A 76 11.86 -6.28 -23.96
C SER A 76 10.56 -6.33 -23.14
N ILE A 77 10.52 -5.64 -22.00
CA ILE A 77 9.32 -5.52 -21.17
C ILE A 77 8.28 -4.63 -21.86
N GLN A 78 8.69 -3.54 -22.52
CA GLN A 78 7.76 -2.67 -23.22
C GLN A 78 7.14 -3.36 -24.44
N SER A 79 7.92 -4.12 -25.21
CA SER A 79 7.39 -4.91 -26.33
C SER A 79 6.47 -6.03 -25.84
N THR A 80 6.84 -6.75 -24.79
CA THR A 80 6.00 -7.80 -24.17
C THR A 80 4.71 -7.23 -23.56
N VAL A 81 4.76 -6.07 -22.90
CA VAL A 81 3.59 -5.41 -22.32
C VAL A 81 2.66 -4.90 -23.41
N ASN A 82 3.19 -4.38 -24.52
CA ASN A 82 2.36 -3.99 -25.66
C ASN A 82 1.67 -5.19 -26.31
N GLU A 83 2.39 -6.30 -26.51
CA GLU A 83 1.82 -7.56 -27.01
C GLU A 83 0.77 -8.12 -26.05
N ALA A 84 1.05 -8.14 -24.75
CA ALA A 84 0.10 -8.58 -23.72
C ALA A 84 -1.13 -7.67 -23.66
N ASN A 85 -1.00 -6.35 -23.78
CA ASN A 85 -2.13 -5.43 -23.81
C ASN A 85 -3.02 -5.67 -25.02
N ILE A 86 -2.45 -5.92 -26.21
CA ILE A 86 -3.22 -6.21 -27.43
C ILE A 86 -4.00 -7.52 -27.28
N HIS A 87 -3.37 -8.58 -26.78
CA HIS A 87 -4.05 -9.86 -26.54
C HIS A 87 -5.08 -9.80 -25.43
N LEU A 88 -4.82 -9.02 -24.37
CA LEU A 88 -5.76 -8.83 -23.27
C LEU A 88 -6.95 -7.96 -23.67
N SER A 89 -6.76 -6.93 -24.51
CA SER A 89 -7.87 -6.10 -25.01
C SER A 89 -8.82 -6.92 -25.88
N ASP A 90 -8.30 -7.78 -26.74
CA ASP A 90 -9.10 -8.65 -27.62
C ASP A 90 -9.89 -9.70 -26.80
N GLN A 91 -9.28 -10.22 -25.73
CA GLN A 91 -9.96 -11.12 -24.78
C GLN A 91 -10.96 -10.36 -23.89
N ALA A 92 -10.69 -9.11 -23.52
CA ALA A 92 -11.58 -8.29 -22.67
C ALA A 92 -12.90 -7.95 -23.36
N ASP A 93 -12.90 -7.76 -24.69
CA ASP A 93 -14.13 -7.54 -25.45
C ASP A 93 -15.01 -8.80 -25.55
N THR A 94 -14.43 -10.01 -25.40
CA THR A 94 -15.18 -11.28 -25.36
C THR A 94 -15.73 -11.63 -23.98
N LEU A 95 -15.16 -11.08 -22.91
CA LEU A 95 -15.63 -11.21 -21.53
C LEU A 95 -16.29 -9.91 -21.07
N GLY A 96 -17.37 -9.53 -21.74
CA GLY A 96 -18.22 -8.40 -21.38
C GLY A 96 -18.83 -8.53 -19.99
N TYR A 97 -18.03 -8.24 -18.96
CA TYR A 97 -18.54 -7.84 -17.65
C TYR A 97 -18.96 -6.38 -17.78
N ASP A 98 -20.25 -6.16 -18.00
CA ASP A 98 -20.87 -4.84 -17.86
C ASP A 98 -20.56 -4.28 -16.47
N TYR A 99 -19.55 -3.40 -16.38
CA TYR A 99 -19.31 -2.57 -15.20
C TYR A 99 -20.34 -1.44 -15.16
N THR A 100 -21.63 -1.77 -15.17
CA THR A 100 -22.65 -0.88 -14.61
C THR A 100 -22.43 -0.90 -13.10
N LYS A 101 -21.89 0.17 -12.54
CA LYS A 101 -21.78 0.31 -11.08
C LYS A 101 -23.19 0.10 -10.51
N PRO A 102 -23.44 -0.97 -9.72
CA PRO A 102 -24.75 -1.13 -9.11
C PRO A 102 -25.02 0.11 -8.26
N ALA A 103 -26.23 0.66 -8.36
CA ALA A 103 -26.64 1.79 -7.53
C ALA A 103 -26.32 1.44 -6.07
N LEU A 104 -25.49 2.25 -5.42
CA LEU A 104 -25.12 2.04 -4.03
C LEU A 104 -26.40 2.01 -3.20
N ASP A 105 -26.71 0.87 -2.56
CA ASP A 105 -27.84 0.78 -1.66
C ASP A 105 -27.55 1.62 -0.42
N GLU A 106 -28.04 2.85 -0.43
CA GLU A 106 -27.85 3.85 0.63
C GLU A 106 -28.29 3.29 1.99
N LYS A 107 -29.30 2.41 2.02
CA LYS A 107 -29.78 1.76 3.24
C LYS A 107 -28.76 0.78 3.81
N GLU A 108 -28.03 0.06 2.94
CA GLU A 108 -26.97 -0.85 3.36
C GLU A 108 -25.76 -0.07 3.92
N VAL A 109 -25.36 1.00 3.24
CA VAL A 109 -24.27 1.89 3.69
C VAL A 109 -24.60 2.49 5.05
N LEU A 110 -25.84 2.96 5.26
CA LEU A 110 -26.30 3.48 6.54
C LEU A 110 -26.35 2.40 7.64
N ARG A 111 -26.75 1.16 7.33
CA ARG A 111 -26.68 0.04 8.30
C ARG A 111 -25.24 -0.29 8.70
N LYS A 112 -24.31 -0.24 7.76
CA LYS A 112 -22.89 -0.57 7.98
C LYS A 112 -22.19 0.53 8.76
N SER A 113 -22.49 1.80 8.49
CA SER A 113 -21.98 2.94 9.27
C SER A 113 -22.55 2.98 10.69
N LYS A 114 -23.81 2.56 10.90
CA LYS A 114 -24.41 2.44 12.25
C LYS A 114 -23.66 1.45 13.16
N ARG A 115 -23.03 0.40 12.59
CA ARG A 115 -22.17 -0.54 13.34
C ARG A 115 -20.80 0.04 13.73
N GLN A 116 -20.38 1.15 13.11
CA GLN A 116 -19.11 1.83 13.37
C GLN A 116 -19.23 2.95 14.43
N GLY A 117 -20.28 2.95 15.25
CA GLY A 117 -20.44 3.89 16.37
C GLY A 117 -19.51 3.61 17.55
N ARG A 118 -19.66 4.36 18.66
CA ARG A 118 -18.92 4.22 19.95
C ARG A 118 -18.83 2.78 20.49
N ASN A 119 -19.69 1.89 20.02
CA ASN A 119 -19.76 0.48 20.40
C ASN A 119 -18.97 -0.46 19.48
N SER A 120 -18.29 0.05 18.44
CA SER A 120 -17.46 -0.77 17.56
C SER A 120 -16.22 -1.27 18.31
N TRP A 121 -15.90 -2.56 18.12
CA TRP A 121 -14.79 -3.21 18.83
C TRP A 121 -13.43 -2.55 18.56
N GLY A 122 -13.24 -1.94 17.39
CA GLY A 122 -12.06 -1.14 17.06
C GLY A 122 -11.94 0.13 17.90
N VAL A 123 -13.05 0.87 18.08
CA VAL A 123 -13.09 2.08 18.93
C VAL A 123 -12.86 1.72 20.40
N ARG A 124 -13.35 0.56 20.85
CA ARG A 124 -13.11 0.03 22.22
C ARG A 124 -11.64 -0.32 22.45
N ARG A 125 -10.93 -0.85 21.45
CA ARG A 125 -9.49 -1.18 21.57
C ARG A 125 -8.57 0.04 21.46
N ALA A 126 -8.95 1.05 20.69
CA ALA A 126 -8.19 2.30 20.58
C ALA A 126 -8.37 3.25 21.78
N ALA A 127 -9.31 2.95 22.69
CA ALA A 127 -9.56 3.76 23.86
C ALA A 127 -8.40 3.63 24.87
N ARG A 128 -7.58 4.68 25.00
CA ARG A 128 -6.58 4.79 26.07
C ARG A 128 -7.24 4.60 27.45
N PRO A 129 -6.66 3.76 28.34
CA PRO A 129 -7.16 3.55 29.69
C PRO A 129 -7.34 4.86 30.48
N ILE A 130 -8.30 4.87 31.40
CA ILE A 130 -8.62 6.05 32.22
C ILE A 130 -7.42 6.48 33.08
N TRP A 131 -6.71 5.52 33.69
CA TRP A 131 -5.51 5.81 34.50
C TRP A 131 -4.43 6.57 33.71
N PHE A 132 -4.23 6.23 32.43
CA PHE A 132 -3.23 6.87 31.56
C PHE A 132 -3.62 8.31 31.22
N LYS A 133 -4.92 8.59 31.07
CA LYS A 133 -5.41 9.96 30.86
C LYS A 133 -5.25 10.82 32.10
N HIS A 134 -5.40 10.23 33.29
CA HIS A 134 -5.15 10.91 34.56
C HIS A 134 -3.66 11.20 34.78
N SER A 135 -2.76 10.27 34.44
CA SER A 135 -1.32 10.47 34.60
C SER A 135 -0.73 11.49 33.64
N THR A 136 -1.28 11.60 32.43
CA THR A 136 -0.82 12.55 31.39
C THR A 136 -1.48 13.92 31.47
N GLY A 137 -2.33 14.16 32.47
CA GLY A 137 -3.01 15.45 32.67
C GLY A 137 -4.05 15.79 31.58
N MET A 138 -4.47 14.83 30.77
CA MET A 138 -5.49 15.06 29.75
C MET A 138 -6.86 15.29 30.40
N ARG A 139 -7.52 16.40 30.05
CA ARG A 139 -8.88 16.70 30.52
C ARG A 139 -9.87 15.68 29.97
N THR A 140 -10.45 14.87 30.87
CA THR A 140 -11.40 13.80 30.51
C THR A 140 -12.86 14.27 30.44
N ARG A 141 -13.17 15.45 30.99
CA ARG A 141 -14.51 16.05 30.98
C ARG A 141 -14.48 17.41 30.29
N VAL A 142 -15.47 17.64 29.44
CA VAL A 142 -15.74 18.96 28.85
C VAL A 142 -16.53 19.78 29.87
N GLN A 143 -16.12 21.02 30.14
CA GLN A 143 -16.90 21.93 30.97
C GLN A 143 -18.15 22.38 30.20
N SER A 144 -19.33 22.14 30.78
CA SER A 144 -20.59 22.65 30.22
C SER A 144 -20.58 24.18 30.16
N GLY A 145 -21.35 24.77 29.23
CA GLY A 145 -21.44 26.24 29.08
C GLY A 145 -21.78 26.97 30.38
N ALA A 146 -22.71 26.41 31.17
CA ALA A 146 -23.07 26.93 32.49
C ALA A 146 -21.92 26.90 33.52
N ALA A 147 -21.09 25.85 33.48
CA ALA A 147 -19.92 25.74 34.37
C ALA A 147 -18.82 26.76 34.03
N ARG A 148 -18.75 27.19 32.77
CA ARG A 148 -17.87 28.30 32.36
C ARG A 148 -18.37 29.63 32.91
N MET A 149 -19.67 29.91 32.79
CA MET A 149 -20.26 31.15 33.28
C MET A 149 -20.13 31.33 34.79
N LYS A 150 -20.29 30.27 35.60
CA LYS A 150 -20.11 30.32 37.06
C LYS A 150 -18.72 30.82 37.51
N ARG A 151 -17.68 30.69 36.67
CA ARG A 151 -16.32 31.17 36.98
C ARG A 151 -16.16 32.69 36.83
N PHE A 152 -17.06 33.35 36.10
CA PHE A 152 -16.95 34.77 35.76
C PHE A 152 -17.91 35.68 36.54
N HIS A 153 -18.69 35.16 37.48
CA HIS A 153 -19.59 35.96 38.32
C HIS A 153 -18.97 36.35 39.67
N HIS A 154 -17.79 37.01 39.71
CA HIS A 154 -17.29 37.70 40.91
C HIS A 154 -16.30 38.82 40.53
N SER A 155 -16.78 40.03 40.21
CA SER A 155 -16.11 41.32 40.51
C SER A 155 -16.97 42.55 40.14
N ALA A 156 -18.27 42.55 40.43
CA ALA A 156 -19.10 43.74 40.33
C ALA A 156 -19.63 44.12 41.71
N ASN A 157 -18.72 44.57 42.58
CA ASN A 157 -19.09 45.32 43.76
C ASN A 157 -18.07 46.47 43.94
N LYS A 158 -18.37 47.61 43.31
CA LYS A 158 -18.10 48.95 43.81
C LYS A 158 -18.87 49.96 42.97
#